data_AF-E6W355-F1
#
_entry.id   AF-E6W355-F1
#
_cell.length_a   1.000
_cell.length_b   1.000
_cell.length_c   1.000
_cell.angle_alpha   90.00
_cell.angle_beta   90.00
_cell.angle_gamma   90.00
#
_symmetry.space_group_name_H-M   'P 1'
#
loop_
_entity.id
_entity.type
_entity.pdbx_description
1 polymer ?
#
loop_
_entity_poly.entity_id
_entity_poly.type
_entity_poly.pdbx_seq_one_letter_code
_entity_poly.pdbx_strand_id
1 'polypeptide(L)'
;MKKNYLLFYLFVVISLYGCVYVDGKTPSNLQYLGQNFDQIYMDDYKLFWRILHDAASRARTCLDVSQTTEFIGLAKTMRGNAEFNEFLSEEIEMLAIDQTECFLSAWHNADEPTQAGVLRKLKSPLFIEPTALFKAFRPFAHGKYGEMVRYYLEAVP
;
A
#
# COMPACT_ATOMS: atom_id res chain seq x y z
N MET A 1 40.32 -15.93 56.83
CA MET A 1 39.74 -16.37 55.52
C MET A 1 38.22 -16.52 55.65
N LYS A 2 37.45 -15.50 55.27
CA LYS A 2 36.04 -15.65 54.86
C LYS A 2 35.82 -14.71 53.68
N LYS A 3 35.55 -15.33 52.53
CA LYS A 3 35.53 -14.76 51.18
C LYS A 3 34.23 -13.99 50.93
N ASN A 4 34.35 -12.81 50.33
CA ASN A 4 33.61 -12.30 49.18
C ASN A 4 32.28 -13.01 48.79
N TYR A 5 31.21 -12.82 49.55
CA TYR A 5 29.85 -13.16 49.10
C TYR A 5 28.92 -11.96 48.91
N LEU A 6 29.39 -10.73 49.17
CA LEU A 6 28.55 -9.53 49.09
C LEU A 6 28.41 -8.93 47.68
N LEU A 7 29.20 -9.39 46.71
CA LEU A 7 29.25 -8.83 45.35
C LEU A 7 28.39 -9.59 44.33
N PHE A 8 27.86 -10.77 44.69
CA PHE A 8 27.02 -11.57 43.77
C PHE A 8 25.54 -11.20 43.80
N TYR A 9 25.06 -10.50 44.83
CA TYR A 9 23.64 -10.11 44.92
C TYR A 9 23.31 -8.80 44.19
N LEU A 10 24.31 -7.99 43.84
CA LEU A 10 24.07 -6.70 43.17
C LEU A 10 24.02 -6.79 41.64
N PHE A 11 24.38 -7.94 41.05
CA PHE A 11 24.42 -8.12 39.58
C PHE A 11 23.18 -8.83 39.01
N VAL A 12 22.31 -9.40 39.85
CA VAL A 12 21.13 -10.16 39.38
C VAL A 12 19.85 -9.31 39.38
N VAL A 13 19.84 -8.14 40.03
CA VAL A 13 18.64 -7.28 40.12
C VAL A 13 18.55 -6.27 38.97
N ILE A 14 19.60 -6.10 38.15
CA ILE A 14 19.63 -5.15 37.02
C ILE A 14 19.36 -5.85 35.67
N SER A 15 18.81 -7.07 35.65
CA SER A 15 18.37 -7.74 34.42
C SER A 15 16.84 -7.79 34.23
N LEU A 16 16.07 -7.10 35.09
CA LEU A 16 14.60 -7.04 34.97
C LEU A 16 14.06 -5.63 34.63
N TYR A 17 14.94 -4.64 34.45
CA TYR A 17 14.56 -3.29 33.99
C TYR A 17 15.18 -3.00 32.64
N GLY A 18 14.77 -3.81 31.66
CA GLY A 18 14.92 -3.53 30.24
C GLY A 18 13.55 -3.51 29.56
N CYS A 19 12.51 -3.02 30.23
CA CYS A 19 11.33 -2.52 29.50
C CYS A 19 11.84 -1.32 28.70
N VAL A 20 12.28 -1.60 27.46
CA VAL A 20 12.40 -0.59 26.43
C VAL A 20 10.99 -0.01 26.33
N TYR A 21 10.80 1.17 26.91
CA TYR A 21 9.66 2.02 26.63
C TYR A 21 9.87 2.49 25.19
N VAL A 22 9.46 1.65 24.23
CA VAL A 22 9.29 2.07 22.85
C VAL A 22 8.15 3.06 22.93
N ASP A 23 8.45 4.34 22.68
CA ASP A 23 7.46 5.41 22.57
C ASP A 23 6.28 4.87 21.75
N GLY A 24 5.12 4.74 22.42
CA GLY A 24 4.01 3.86 22.06
C GLY A 24 3.19 4.30 20.85
N LYS A 25 3.84 4.84 19.83
CA LYS A 25 3.24 5.08 18.52
C LYS A 25 3.33 3.78 17.72
N THR A 26 2.29 2.97 17.83
CA THR A 26 2.03 1.90 16.86
C THR A 26 2.28 2.47 15.45
N PRO A 27 3.16 1.86 14.63
CA PRO A 27 3.49 2.41 13.33
C PRO A 27 2.21 2.59 12.50
N SER A 28 1.91 3.82 12.07
CA SER A 28 0.65 4.11 11.36
C SER A 28 0.88 4.28 9.85
N ASN A 29 1.68 3.40 9.26
CA ASN A 29 2.04 3.45 7.85
C ASN A 29 1.52 2.22 7.07
N LEU A 30 1.58 2.26 5.74
CA LEU A 30 1.09 1.19 4.87
C LEU A 30 1.77 -0.15 5.13
N GLN A 31 3.08 -0.14 5.40
CA GLN A 31 3.82 -1.35 5.74
C GLN A 31 3.23 -2.06 6.96
N TYR A 32 2.93 -1.31 8.02
CA TYR A 32 2.31 -1.87 9.23
C TYR A 32 0.91 -2.41 8.96
N LEU A 33 0.12 -1.67 8.16
CA LEU A 33 -1.19 -2.12 7.73
C LEU A 33 -1.12 -3.43 6.94
N GLY A 34 -0.18 -3.57 6.00
CA GLY A 34 -0.03 -4.80 5.22
C GLY A 34 0.29 -6.03 6.06
N GLN A 35 1.06 -5.86 7.14
CA GLN A 35 1.43 -6.94 8.06
C GLN A 35 0.31 -7.31 9.03
N ASN A 36 -0.53 -6.36 9.41
CA ASN A 36 -1.53 -6.53 10.48
C ASN A 36 -2.96 -6.26 10.01
N PHE A 37 -3.23 -6.39 8.71
CA PHE A 37 -4.46 -5.91 8.06
C PHE A 37 -5.73 -6.36 8.78
N ASP A 38 -5.91 -7.67 8.99
CA ASP A 38 -7.14 -8.22 9.58
C ASP A 38 -7.26 -7.81 11.05
N GLN A 39 -6.14 -7.77 11.78
CA GLN A 39 -6.12 -7.35 13.19
C GLN A 39 -6.52 -5.88 13.33
N ILE A 40 -5.91 -4.98 12.55
CA ILE A 40 -6.23 -3.54 12.62
C ILE A 40 -7.66 -3.31 12.16
N TYR A 41 -8.12 -3.99 11.09
CA TYR A 41 -9.49 -3.86 10.61
C TYR A 41 -10.52 -4.22 11.70
N MET A 42 -10.26 -5.28 12.48
CA MET A 42 -11.15 -5.75 13.54
C MET A 42 -11.04 -4.92 14.83
N ASP A 43 -9.82 -4.59 15.26
CA ASP A 43 -9.58 -3.99 16.57
C ASP A 43 -9.63 -2.46 16.55
N ASP A 44 -9.17 -1.83 15.47
CA ASP A 44 -9.08 -0.38 15.33
C ASP A 44 -9.43 0.06 13.90
N TYR A 45 -10.70 -0.11 13.55
CA TYR A 45 -11.28 0.28 12.27
C TYR A 45 -11.00 1.75 11.90
N LYS A 46 -10.89 2.65 12.89
CA LYS A 46 -10.55 4.07 12.64
C LYS A 46 -9.09 4.22 12.22
N LEU A 47 -8.16 3.55 12.89
CA LEU A 47 -6.76 3.51 12.49
C LEU A 47 -6.61 2.91 11.10
N PHE A 48 -7.31 1.81 10.81
CA PHE A 48 -7.31 1.15 9.50
C PHE A 48 -7.58 2.16 8.37
N TRP A 49 -8.72 2.86 8.44
CA TRP A 49 -9.11 3.80 7.40
C TRP A 49 -8.27 5.06 7.38
N ARG A 50 -7.81 5.55 8.53
CA ARG A 50 -6.88 6.69 8.57
C ARG A 50 -5.59 6.39 7.81
N ILE A 51 -4.97 5.23 8.04
CA ILE A 51 -3.74 4.84 7.33
C ILE A 51 -3.99 4.78 5.81
N LEU A 52 -5.10 4.19 5.40
CA LEU A 52 -5.47 4.06 3.99
C LEU A 52 -5.72 5.41 3.33
N HIS A 53 -6.55 6.27 3.92
CA HIS A 53 -6.83 7.59 3.37
C HIS A 53 -5.60 8.48 3.33
N ASP A 54 -4.76 8.44 4.37
CA ASP A 54 -3.50 9.19 4.38
C ASP A 54 -2.56 8.73 3.24
N ALA A 55 -2.52 7.41 2.98
CA ALA A 55 -1.72 6.85 1.91
C ALA A 55 -2.26 7.17 0.52
N ALA A 56 -3.58 7.05 0.33
CA ALA A 56 -4.27 7.44 -0.89
C ALA A 56 -4.06 8.91 -1.21
N SER A 57 -4.22 9.79 -0.20
CA SER A 57 -3.98 11.23 -0.35
C SER A 57 -2.56 11.52 -0.82
N ARG A 58 -1.54 10.88 -0.22
CA ARG A 58 -0.15 11.02 -0.66
C ARG A 58 0.05 10.54 -2.10
N ALA A 59 -0.47 9.36 -2.44
CA ALA A 59 -0.38 8.81 -3.80
C ALA A 59 -1.02 9.75 -4.83
N ARG A 60 -2.19 10.33 -4.54
CA ARG A 60 -2.89 11.29 -5.41
C ARG A 60 -2.11 12.57 -5.69
N THR A 61 -1.20 12.98 -4.79
CA THR A 61 -0.37 14.17 -5.04
C THR A 61 0.68 13.95 -6.14
N CYS A 62 1.06 12.70 -6.41
CA CYS A 62 2.15 12.35 -7.31
C CYS A 62 3.49 13.10 -7.05
N LEU A 63 3.74 13.57 -5.83
CA LEU A 63 5.04 14.21 -5.53
C LEU A 63 6.19 13.18 -5.49
N ASP A 64 5.86 11.93 -5.23
CA ASP A 64 6.78 10.81 -5.18
C ASP A 64 6.14 9.55 -5.78
N VAL A 65 6.70 9.09 -6.91
CA VAL A 65 6.23 7.88 -7.59
C VAL A 65 6.33 6.66 -6.68
N SER A 66 7.31 6.60 -5.78
CA SER A 66 7.47 5.45 -4.88
C SER A 66 6.31 5.31 -3.89
N GLN A 67 5.75 6.43 -3.42
CA GLN A 67 4.55 6.42 -2.55
C GLN A 67 3.31 5.95 -3.33
N THR A 68 3.22 6.33 -4.60
CA THR A 68 2.16 5.84 -5.49
C THR A 68 2.33 4.34 -5.75
N THR A 69 3.56 3.87 -6.00
CA THR A 69 3.88 2.44 -6.16
C THR A 69 3.56 1.64 -4.89
N GLU A 70 3.90 2.15 -3.72
CA GLU A 70 3.58 1.51 -2.43
C GLU A 70 2.06 1.39 -2.25
N PHE A 71 1.32 2.46 -2.54
CA PHE A 71 -0.13 2.49 -2.41
C PHE A 71 -0.83 1.51 -3.38
N ILE A 72 -0.52 1.57 -4.68
CA ILE A 72 -1.11 0.60 -5.64
C ILE A 72 -0.63 -0.83 -5.37
N GLY A 73 0.51 -0.98 -4.66
CA GLY A 73 1.01 -2.24 -4.10
C GLY A 73 -0.01 -2.98 -3.24
N LEU A 74 -1.00 -2.28 -2.68
CA LEU A 74 -2.12 -2.89 -1.98
C LEU A 74 -3.00 -3.78 -2.87
N ALA A 75 -2.96 -3.61 -4.20
CA ALA A 75 -3.75 -4.38 -5.15
C ALA A 75 -3.40 -5.88 -5.16
N LYS A 76 -2.20 -6.27 -4.71
CA LYS A 76 -1.85 -7.70 -4.52
C LYS A 76 -2.50 -8.32 -3.28
N THR A 77 -3.04 -7.50 -2.40
CA THR A 77 -3.65 -7.91 -1.12
C THR A 77 -5.16 -8.02 -1.30
N MET A 78 -5.61 -9.02 -2.08
CA MET A 78 -7.04 -9.28 -2.27
C MET A 78 -7.60 -10.15 -1.12
N ARG A 79 -7.77 -9.58 0.08
CA ARG A 79 -8.25 -10.32 1.26
C ARG A 79 -9.78 -10.52 1.32
N GLY A 80 -10.48 -10.44 0.20
CA GLY A 80 -11.94 -10.63 0.15
C GLY A 80 -12.77 -9.59 0.92
N ASN A 81 -12.14 -8.57 1.50
CA ASN A 81 -12.83 -7.47 2.17
C ASN A 81 -13.45 -6.52 1.11
N ALA A 82 -14.78 -6.50 1.02
CA ALA A 82 -15.50 -5.75 -0.01
C ALA A 82 -15.27 -4.24 0.09
N GLU A 83 -15.40 -3.65 1.29
CA GLU A 83 -15.23 -2.21 1.53
C GLU A 83 -13.83 -1.73 1.12
N PHE A 84 -12.80 -2.47 1.53
CA PHE A 84 -11.42 -2.18 1.14
C PHE A 84 -11.21 -2.32 -0.37
N ASN A 85 -11.77 -3.36 -1.00
CA ASN A 85 -11.61 -3.57 -2.43
C ASN A 85 -12.29 -2.46 -3.24
N GLU A 86 -13.48 -2.04 -2.81
CA GLU A 86 -14.24 -0.95 -3.39
C GLU A 86 -13.45 0.37 -3.27
N PHE A 87 -13.03 0.74 -2.06
CA PHE A 87 -12.16 1.90 -1.82
C PHE A 87 -10.91 1.88 -2.71
N LEU A 88 -10.16 0.77 -2.71
CA LEU A 88 -8.93 0.68 -3.48
C LEU A 88 -9.18 0.74 -5.00
N SER A 89 -10.31 0.20 -5.48
CA SER A 89 -10.69 0.33 -6.89
C SER A 89 -10.98 1.79 -7.25
N GLU A 90 -11.76 2.51 -6.44
CA GLU A 90 -12.01 3.94 -6.64
C GLU A 90 -10.71 4.74 -6.75
N GLU A 91 -9.81 4.55 -5.78
CA GLU A 91 -8.53 5.27 -5.72
C GLU A 91 -7.62 4.96 -6.92
N ILE A 92 -7.53 3.69 -7.34
CA ILE A 92 -6.72 3.29 -8.49
C ILE A 92 -7.30 3.85 -9.79
N GLU A 93 -8.62 3.78 -9.97
CA GLU A 93 -9.30 4.27 -11.17
C GLU A 93 -9.17 5.80 -11.29
N MET A 94 -9.33 6.53 -10.18
CA MET A 94 -9.11 7.97 -10.15
C MET A 94 -7.65 8.33 -10.46
N LEU A 95 -6.67 7.64 -9.85
CA LEU A 95 -5.25 7.85 -10.17
C LEU A 95 -4.95 7.61 -11.65
N ALA A 96 -5.55 6.59 -12.24
CA ALA A 96 -5.35 6.24 -13.65
C ALA A 96 -5.84 7.33 -14.61
N ILE A 97 -6.86 8.11 -14.24
CA ILE A 97 -7.40 9.21 -15.06
C ILE A 97 -6.77 10.56 -14.72
N ASP A 98 -6.74 10.92 -13.43
CA ASP A 98 -6.38 12.26 -12.99
C ASP A 98 -4.86 12.48 -12.98
N GLN A 99 -4.10 11.39 -12.78
CA GLN A 99 -2.64 11.40 -12.67
C GLN A 99 -2.00 10.33 -13.57
N THR A 100 -2.50 10.18 -14.80
CA THR A 100 -2.18 9.04 -15.68
C THR A 100 -0.70 8.74 -15.82
N GLU A 101 0.15 9.72 -16.11
CA GLU A 101 1.59 9.48 -16.31
C GLU A 101 2.26 8.99 -15.01
N CYS A 102 1.87 9.58 -13.88
CA CYS A 102 2.33 9.16 -12.56
C CYS A 102 1.95 7.72 -12.26
N PHE A 103 0.67 7.42 -12.46
CA PHE A 103 0.09 6.11 -12.25
C PHE A 103 0.79 5.06 -13.12
N LEU A 104 1.00 5.35 -14.40
CA LEU A 104 1.71 4.45 -15.31
C LEU A 104 3.16 4.26 -14.89
N SER A 105 3.86 5.30 -14.42
CA SER A 105 5.21 5.15 -13.88
C SER A 105 5.22 4.29 -12.61
N ALA A 106 4.25 4.49 -11.73
CA ALA A 106 4.14 3.74 -10.48
C ALA A 106 3.82 2.27 -10.74
N TRP A 107 2.89 2.00 -11.66
CA TRP A 107 2.47 0.66 -12.07
C TRP A 107 3.61 -0.08 -12.78
N HIS A 108 4.32 0.58 -13.69
CA HIS A 108 5.49 0.02 -14.37
C HIS A 108 6.62 -0.35 -13.41
N ASN A 109 6.82 0.42 -12.33
CA ASN A 109 7.84 0.18 -11.32
C ASN A 109 7.42 -0.86 -10.25
N ALA A 110 6.16 -1.28 -10.23
CA ALA A 110 5.65 -2.20 -9.23
C ALA A 110 6.07 -3.66 -9.51
N ASP A 111 6.05 -4.50 -8.48
CA ASP A 111 6.27 -5.95 -8.64
C ASP A 111 5.15 -6.60 -9.49
N GLU A 112 5.45 -7.73 -10.14
CA GLU A 112 4.49 -8.43 -11.01
C GLU A 112 3.15 -8.74 -10.33
N PRO A 113 3.09 -9.20 -9.06
CA PRO A 113 1.83 -9.40 -8.36
C PRO A 113 0.99 -8.13 -8.25
N THR A 114 1.63 -7.00 -7.95
CA THR A 114 0.97 -5.69 -7.93
C THR A 114 0.47 -5.34 -9.32
N GLN A 115 1.29 -5.51 -10.35
CA GLN A 115 0.89 -5.18 -11.72
C GLN A 115 -0.35 -5.97 -12.16
N ALA A 116 -0.38 -7.28 -11.87
CA ALA A 116 -1.51 -8.14 -12.17
C ALA A 116 -2.77 -7.76 -11.36
N GLY A 117 -2.61 -7.37 -10.09
CA GLY A 117 -3.70 -6.89 -9.24
C GLY A 117 -4.32 -5.59 -9.74
N VAL A 118 -3.48 -4.62 -10.10
CA VAL A 118 -3.91 -3.35 -10.71
C VAL A 118 -4.64 -3.61 -12.02
N LEU A 119 -4.08 -4.43 -12.91
CA LEU A 119 -4.72 -4.77 -14.17
C LEU A 119 -6.11 -5.38 -13.97
N ARG A 120 -6.26 -6.29 -13.01
CA ARG A 120 -7.54 -6.95 -12.72
C ARG A 120 -8.61 -5.93 -12.34
N LYS A 121 -8.25 -4.90 -11.56
CA LYS A 121 -9.16 -3.81 -11.19
C LYS A 121 -9.53 -2.97 -12.41
N LEU A 122 -8.54 -2.59 -13.23
CA LEU A 122 -8.80 -1.75 -14.40
C LEU A 122 -9.58 -2.45 -15.52
N LYS A 123 -9.53 -3.78 -15.63
CA LYS A 123 -10.33 -4.54 -16.62
C LYS A 123 -11.83 -4.51 -16.35
N SER A 124 -12.24 -4.20 -15.13
CA SER A 124 -13.64 -4.15 -14.73
C SER A 124 -13.81 -3.00 -13.74
N PRO A 125 -13.63 -1.75 -14.21
CA PRO A 125 -13.68 -0.59 -13.34
C PRO A 125 -15.08 -0.45 -12.74
N LEU A 126 -15.14 0.01 -11.49
CA LEU A 126 -16.38 0.13 -10.72
C LEU A 126 -16.90 1.57 -10.68
N PHE A 127 -16.01 2.55 -10.78
CA PHE A 127 -16.30 3.97 -10.58
C PHE A 127 -16.12 4.80 -11.84
N ILE A 128 -15.26 4.36 -12.75
CA ILE A 128 -14.93 5.06 -13.98
C ILE A 128 -15.36 4.24 -15.20
N GLU A 129 -15.93 4.90 -16.20
CA GLU A 129 -16.26 4.26 -17.47
C GLU A 129 -15.01 3.73 -18.18
N PRO A 130 -15.03 2.49 -18.74
CA PRO A 130 -13.89 1.94 -19.48
C PRO A 130 -13.38 2.85 -20.60
N THR A 131 -14.27 3.62 -21.22
CA THR A 131 -13.94 4.58 -22.28
C THR A 131 -13.07 5.75 -21.79
N ALA A 132 -13.24 6.17 -20.52
CA ALA A 132 -12.41 7.21 -19.92
C ALA A 132 -10.97 6.69 -19.70
N LEU A 133 -10.82 5.47 -19.19
CA LEU A 133 -9.51 4.81 -19.04
C LEU A 133 -8.83 4.61 -20.39
N PHE A 134 -9.58 4.16 -21.40
CA PHE A 134 -9.07 4.04 -22.77
C PHE A 134 -8.54 5.39 -23.28
N LYS A 135 -9.30 6.47 -23.11
CA LYS A 135 -8.90 7.82 -23.52
C LYS A 135 -7.65 8.30 -22.78
N ALA A 136 -7.56 8.04 -21.47
CA ALA A 136 -6.42 8.42 -20.65
C ALA A 136 -5.14 7.66 -21.06
N PHE A 137 -5.24 6.36 -21.32
CA PHE A 137 -4.06 5.52 -21.59
C PHE A 137 -3.60 5.55 -23.04
N ARG A 138 -4.50 5.78 -24.02
CA ARG A 138 -4.17 5.75 -25.45
C ARG A 138 -2.94 6.58 -25.85
N PRO A 139 -2.71 7.79 -25.32
CA PRO A 139 -1.50 8.57 -25.62
C PRO A 139 -0.18 7.86 -25.24
N PHE A 140 -0.24 6.94 -24.28
CA PHE A 140 0.91 6.19 -23.74
C PHE A 140 1.04 4.78 -24.34
N ALA A 141 0.28 4.46 -25.40
CA ALA A 141 0.35 3.16 -26.09
C ALA A 141 1.69 2.89 -26.80
N HIS A 142 2.57 3.90 -26.85
CA HIS A 142 3.91 3.82 -27.40
C HIS A 142 4.94 4.32 -26.38
N GLY A 143 6.21 3.94 -26.56
CA GLY A 143 7.31 4.36 -25.69
C GLY A 143 7.38 3.57 -24.39
N LYS A 144 7.78 4.22 -23.29
CA LYS A 144 8.14 3.59 -22.01
C LYS A 144 7.06 2.64 -21.46
N TYR A 145 5.80 3.02 -21.57
CA TYR A 145 4.66 2.26 -21.03
C TYR A 145 3.92 1.44 -22.09
N GLY A 146 4.39 1.46 -23.34
CA GLY A 146 3.60 1.01 -24.48
C GLY A 146 3.18 -0.46 -24.42
N GLU A 147 4.05 -1.35 -23.94
CA GLU A 147 3.72 -2.78 -23.78
C GLU A 147 2.60 -2.99 -22.76
N MET A 148 2.76 -2.42 -21.56
CA MET A 148 1.78 -2.50 -20.47
C MET A 148 0.44 -1.88 -20.85
N VAL A 149 0.46 -0.72 -21.50
CA VAL A 149 -0.75 -0.02 -21.97
C VAL A 149 -1.44 -0.82 -23.08
N ARG A 150 -0.71 -1.33 -24.07
CA ARG A 150 -1.30 -2.18 -25.12
C ARG A 150 -1.93 -3.43 -24.54
N TYR A 151 -1.26 -4.08 -23.60
CA TYR A 151 -1.80 -5.25 -22.92
C TYR A 151 -3.13 -4.95 -22.20
N TYR A 152 -3.25 -3.78 -21.57
CA TYR A 152 -4.54 -3.31 -21.04
C TYR A 152 -5.58 -3.09 -22.14
N LEU A 153 -5.25 -2.31 -23.17
CA LEU A 153 -6.19 -1.92 -24.24
C LEU A 153 -6.67 -3.12 -25.07
N GLU A 154 -5.85 -4.16 -25.24
CA GLU A 154 -6.22 -5.40 -25.93
C GLU A 154 -7.10 -6.32 -25.06
N ALA A 155 -7.07 -6.14 -23.73
CA ALA A 155 -7.77 -6.98 -22.79
C ALA A 155 -9.09 -6.40 -22.27
N VAL A 156 -9.42 -5.16 -22.64
CA VAL A 156 -10.72 -4.53 -22.40
C VAL A 156 -11.50 -4.57 -23.72
N PRO A 157 -12.67 -5.25 -23.76
CA PRO A 157 -13.47 -5.41 -24.98
C PRO A 157 -14.09 -4.10 -25.48
#